data_AF-A0A934D8P1-F1
#
_entry.id   AF-A0A934D8P1-F1
#
_cell.length_a   1.000
_cell.length_b   1.000
_cell.length_c   1.000
_cell.angle_alpha   90.00
_cell.angle_beta   90.00
_cell.angle_gamma   90.00
#
_symmetry.space_group_name_H-M   'P 1'
#
loop_
_entity.id
_entity.type
_entity.pdbx_description
1 polymer ?
#
loop_
_entity_poly.entity_id
_entity_poly.type
_entity_poly.pdbx_seq_one_letter_code
_entity_poly.pdbx_strand_id
1 'polypeptide(L)' 'MARVYIDHLSKHVGQEVTLHGWLYNKRSSGKIKFLLLRDGTGMIQCVVVKSNVA' A
#
# COMPACT_ATOMS: atom_id res chain seq x y z
N MET A 1 3.36 -15.09 3.60
CA MET A 1 4.19 -13.93 3.26
C MET A 1 4.57 -13.20 4.54
N ALA A 2 5.78 -12.64 4.63
CA ALA A 2 6.24 -11.94 5.81
C ALA A 2 5.68 -10.51 5.86
N ARG A 3 5.30 -10.05 7.05
CA ARG A 3 4.90 -8.66 7.29
C ARG A 3 6.12 -7.74 7.15
N VAL A 4 5.93 -6.62 6.46
CA VAL A 4 6.94 -5.54 6.34
C VAL A 4 6.34 -4.24 6.89
N TYR A 5 7.17 -3.43 7.56
CA TYR A 5 6.81 -2.08 8.02
C TYR A 5 7.15 -1.03 6.96
N ILE A 6 6.39 0.07 6.93
CA ILE A 6 6.54 1.12 5.91
C ILE A 6 7.95 1.72 5.90
N ASP A 7 8.56 1.93 7.07
CA ASP A 7 9.92 2.48 7.20
C ASP A 7 11.04 1.57 6.64
N HIS A 8 10.77 0.29 6.42
CA HIS A 8 11.70 -0.68 5.85
C HIS A 8 11.49 -0.96 4.37
N LEU A 9 10.48 -0.36 3.74
CA LEU A 9 10.13 -0.68 2.34
C LEU A 9 11.22 -0.35 1.32
N SER A 10 12.11 0.60 1.61
CA SER A 10 13.25 0.91 0.74
C SER A 10 14.16 -0.30 0.50
N LYS A 11 14.18 -1.28 1.41
CA LYS A 11 14.96 -2.52 1.29
C LYS A 11 14.26 -3.62 0.46
N HIS A 12 13.00 -3.41 0.09
CA HIS A 12 12.15 -4.40 -0.57
C HIS A 12 11.66 -3.94 -1.95
N VAL A 13 12.38 -3.01 -2.60
CA VAL A 13 12.04 -2.55 -3.95
C VAL A 13 12.03 -3.73 -4.93
N GLY A 14 10.93 -3.86 -5.69
CA GLY A 14 10.73 -4.94 -6.65
C GLY A 14 10.27 -6.28 -6.06
N GLN A 15 10.09 -6.37 -4.75
CA GLN A 15 9.63 -7.58 -4.07
C GLN A 15 8.14 -7.50 -3.70
N GLU A 16 7.48 -8.65 -3.64
CA GLU A 16 6.13 -8.75 -3.09
C GLU A 16 6.19 -8.79 -1.55
N VAL A 17 5.41 -7.91 -0.90
CA VAL A 17 5.41 -7.75 0.56
C VAL A 17 3.98 -7.63 1.09
N THR A 18 3.80 -7.99 2.37
CA THR A 18 2.51 -7.81 3.05
C THR A 18 2.58 -6.66 4.06
N LEU A 19 1.79 -5.62 3.84
CA LEU A 19 1.65 -4.49 4.76
C LEU A 19 0.43 -4.69 5.67
N HIS A 20 0.56 -4.30 6.95
CA HIS A 20 -0.54 -4.26 7.90
C HIS A 20 -0.67 -2.84 8.43
N GLY A 21 -1.87 -2.27 8.33
CA GLY A 21 -2.09 -0.90 8.78
C GLY A 21 -3.53 -0.47 8.67
N TRP A 22 -3.75 0.83 8.82
CA TRP A 22 -5.05 1.47 8.77
C TRP A 22 -5.11 2.38 7.55
N LEU A 23 -6.26 2.36 6.87
CA LEU A 23 -6.55 3.28 5.79
C LEU A 23 -6.67 4.70 6.37
N TYR A 24 -5.76 5.58 6.00
CA TYR A 24 -5.79 6.99 6.38
C TYR A 24 -6.66 7.81 5.43
N ASN A 25 -6.54 7.59 4.12
CA ASN A 25 -7.35 8.28 3.11
C ASN A 25 -7.56 7.38 1.88
N LYS A 26 -8.65 7.60 1.15
CA LYS A 26 -8.89 7.00 -0.16
C LYS A 26 -9.37 8.06 -1.15
N ARG A 27 -8.88 7.98 -2.38
CA ARG A 27 -9.46 8.69 -3.53
C ARG A 27 -9.55 7.78 -4.74
N SER A 28 -10.44 8.12 -5.65
CA SER A 28 -10.68 7.37 -6.89
C SER A 28 -10.45 8.26 -8.09
N SER A 29 -9.89 7.70 -9.16
CA SER A 29 -9.77 8.33 -10.47
C SER A 29 -10.02 7.28 -11.54
N GLY A 30 -11.23 7.29 -12.10
CA GLY A 30 -11.68 6.29 -13.07
C GLY A 30 -11.54 4.86 -12.54
N LYS A 31 -10.65 4.06 -13.18
CA LYS A 31 -10.41 2.65 -12.85
C LYS A 31 -9.32 2.43 -11.78
N ILE A 32 -8.75 3.50 -11.22
CA ILE A 32 -7.66 3.45 -10.24
C ILE A 32 -8.16 3.99 -8.90
N LYS A 33 -7.82 3.28 -7.81
CA LYS A 33 -7.98 3.76 -6.44
C LYS A 33 -6.60 4.04 -5.85
N PHE A 34 -6.48 5.17 -5.17
CA PHE A 34 -5.30 5.53 -4.41
C PHE A 34 -5.67 5.44 -2.94
N LEU A 35 -4.97 4.56 -2.21
CA LEU A 35 -5.14 4.36 -0.78
C LEU A 35 -3.90 4.92 -0.08
N LEU A 36 -4.09 5.79 0.90
CA LEU A 36 -3.02 6.19 1.80
C LEU A 36 -3.11 5.31 3.04
N LEU A 37 -2.12 4.44 3.24
CA LEU A 37 -2.05 3.48 4.34
C LEU A 37 -1.05 3.98 5.39
N ARG A 38 -1.38 3.85 6.68
CA ARG A 38 -0.46 4.09 7.80
C ARG A 38 -0.32 2.86 8.67
N ASP A 39 0.86 2.58 9.20
CA ASP A 39 1.12 1.42 10.08
C ASP A 39 1.75 1.77 11.43
N GLY A 40 1.94 3.07 11.71
CA GLY A 40 2.62 3.58 12.90
C GLY A 40 4.09 3.94 12.68
N THR A 41 4.74 3.40 11.64
CA THR A 41 6.12 3.72 11.24
C THR A 41 6.17 4.74 10.12
N GLY A 42 5.10 4.87 9.34
CA GLY A 42 4.99 5.86 8.28
C GLY A 42 3.64 5.88 7.58
N MET A 43 3.61 6.55 6.43
CA MET A 43 2.49 6.54 5.50
C MET A 43 2.98 6.16 4.09
N ILE A 44 2.17 5.40 3.35
CA ILE A 44 2.47 5.02 1.97
C ILE A 44 1.25 5.11 1.07
N GLN A 45 1.45 5.54 -0.18
CA GLN A 45 0.42 5.50 -1.21
C GLN A 45 0.41 4.14 -1.90
N CYS A 46 -0.68 3.40 -1.77
CA CYS A 46 -0.97 2.19 -2.52
C CYS A 46 -1.84 2.52 -3.73
N VAL A 47 -1.46 2.03 -4.91
CA VAL A 47 -2.21 2.21 -6.16
C VAL A 47 -2.89 0.88 -6.50
N VAL A 48 -4.22 0.91 -6.61
CA VAL A 48 -5.03 -0.26 -6.91
C VAL A 48 -5.71 -0.07 -8.26
N VAL A 49 -5.39 -0.92 -9.22
CA VAL A 49 -6.00 -0.90 -10.56
C VAL A 49 -7.10 -1.97 -10.61
N LYS A 50 -8.32 -1.58 -11.02
CA LYS A 50 -9.49 -2.48 -11.02
C LYS A 50 -9.28 -3.78 -11.80
N SER A 51 -8.48 -3.77 -12.87
CA SER A 51 -8.18 -4.98 -13.65
C SER A 51 -7.29 -6.00 -12.92
N ASN A 52 -6.60 -5.58 -11.87
CA ASN A 52 -5.60 -6.39 -11.17
C ASN A 52 -6.11 -6.94 -9.84
N VAL A 53 -7.41 -6.80 -9.57
CA VAL A 53 -8.07 -7.24 -8.34
C VAL A 53 -9.33 -8.00 -8.73
N ALA A 54 -9.49 -9.20 -8.18
CA ALA A 54 -10.66 -10.07 -8.37
C ALA A 54 -11.94 -9.49 -7.73
#